data_AF-A0A5E4F4B5-F1
#
_entry.id   AF-A0A5E4F4B5-F1
#
_cell.length_a   1.000
_cell.length_b   1.000
_cell.length_c   1.000
_cell.angle_alpha   90.00
_cell.angle_beta   90.00
_cell.angle_gamma   90.00
#
_symmetry.space_group_name_H-M   'P 1'
#
loop_
_entity.id
_entity.type
_entity.pdbx_description
1 polymer ?
#
loop_
_entity_poly.entity_id
_entity_poly.type
_entity_poly.pdbx_seq_one_letter_code
_entity_poly.pdbx_strand_id
1 'polypeptide(L)'
;MVMPLSYDVDPSHVRNQTGIFEEAFARHQQRFNKEKVEKWRKALRDVADLGGMVLGDRYESQFIQDIVEVIGNKLDHTWNRRLRVDPYVVGMDYRVKGLNMWLEDGSSDVGVAPGGIGKTTIAKTAYNQNFNTFQSSSFLADIRATSKLHNGLVHLQRNLLSDLRKGKAKKIYSLDEGITKIEQAIRCKRVLIALDDVDNLEQFNAILGMREWLHPGSK
;
A
#
# COMPACT_ATOMS: atom_id res chain seq x y z
N MET A 1 0.53 14.06 1.52
CA MET A 1 -0.34 13.38 2.51
C MET A 1 -0.27 14.18 3.80
N VAL A 2 -1.42 14.51 4.39
CA VAL A 2 -1.52 15.21 5.68
C VAL A 2 -2.28 14.28 6.63
N MET A 3 -1.80 14.12 7.86
CA MET A 3 -2.45 13.31 8.90
C MET A 3 -2.53 14.14 10.18
N PRO A 4 -3.72 14.64 10.55
CA PRO A 4 -3.90 15.39 11.79
C PRO A 4 -3.62 14.53 13.02
N LEU A 5 -3.06 15.15 14.06
CA LEU A 5 -2.88 14.57 15.39
C LEU A 5 -3.57 15.47 16.41
N SER A 6 -4.48 14.90 17.19
CA SER A 6 -5.19 15.60 18.27
C SER A 6 -4.59 15.20 19.61
N TYR A 7 -3.75 16.09 20.13
CA TYR A 7 -3.09 15.97 21.43
C TYR A 7 -3.85 16.81 22.44
N ASP A 8 -4.43 16.15 23.44
CA ASP A 8 -5.23 16.75 24.52
C ASP A 8 -6.30 17.75 24.02
N VAL A 9 -6.90 17.45 22.87
CA VAL A 9 -7.95 18.25 22.26
C VAL A 9 -8.98 17.36 21.60
N ASP A 10 -10.27 17.65 21.85
CA ASP A 10 -11.35 17.02 21.13
C ASP A 10 -11.37 17.54 19.67
N PRO A 11 -11.25 16.66 18.65
CA PRO A 11 -11.32 17.07 17.24
C PRO A 11 -12.60 17.82 16.88
N SER A 12 -13.71 17.60 17.59
CA SER A 12 -14.98 18.31 17.37
C SER A 12 -14.87 19.80 17.68
N HIS A 13 -14.10 20.18 18.70
CA HIS A 13 -13.83 21.59 19.02
C HIS A 13 -13.00 22.25 17.91
N VAL A 14 -12.07 21.52 17.31
CA VAL A 14 -11.28 21.99 16.16
C VAL A 14 -12.18 22.14 14.92
N ARG A 15 -13.02 21.14 14.62
CA ARG A 15 -13.92 21.10 13.46
C ARG A 15 -15.00 22.17 13.50
N ASN A 16 -15.59 22.38 14.67
CA ASN A 16 -16.68 23.34 14.85
C ASN A 16 -16.17 24.72 15.30
N GLN A 17 -14.87 24.84 15.59
CA GLN A 17 -14.25 26.04 16.14
C GLN A 17 -14.96 26.57 17.39
N THR A 18 -15.28 25.68 18.33
CA THR A 18 -15.98 25.97 19.59
C THR A 18 -15.00 26.05 20.77
N GLY A 19 -15.46 26.61 21.90
CA GLY A 19 -14.64 26.73 23.12
C GLY A 19 -13.43 27.64 22.90
N ILE A 20 -12.23 27.16 23.25
CA ILE A 20 -10.98 27.95 23.14
C ILE A 20 -10.70 28.44 21.70
N PHE A 21 -11.15 27.68 20.69
CA PHE A 21 -10.97 28.06 19.29
C PHE A 21 -11.87 29.24 18.92
N GLU A 22 -13.08 29.29 19.47
CA GLU A 22 -14.02 30.37 19.24
C GLU A 22 -13.46 31.70 19.75
N GLU A 23 -12.97 31.71 20.99
CA GLU A 23 -12.34 32.87 21.63
C GLU A 23 -11.06 33.31 20.88
N ALA A 24 -10.25 32.36 20.41
CA ALA A 24 -9.08 32.65 19.61
C ALA A 24 -9.44 33.31 18.28
N PHE A 25 -10.44 32.78 17.57
CA PHE A 25 -10.90 33.36 16.31
C PHE A 25 -11.56 34.73 16.51
N ALA A 26 -12.30 34.96 17.60
CA ALA A 26 -12.86 36.26 17.93
C ALA A 26 -11.76 37.33 18.12
N ARG A 27 -10.68 36.98 18.83
CA ARG A 27 -9.49 37.85 18.97
C ARG A 27 -8.81 38.10 17.61
N HIS A 28 -8.71 37.08 16.76
CA HIS A 28 -8.13 37.26 15.42
C HIS A 28 -8.98 38.14 14.50
N GLN A 29 -10.31 38.10 14.61
CA GLN A 29 -11.21 38.98 13.85
C GLN A 29 -11.04 40.46 14.20
N GLN A 30 -10.59 40.79 15.41
CA GLN A 30 -10.29 42.17 15.80
C GLN A 30 -8.98 42.70 15.17
N ARG A 31 -8.04 41.81 14.84
CA ARG A 31 -6.69 42.17 14.37
C ARG A 31 -6.49 42.02 12.87
N PHE A 32 -7.23 41.11 12.24
CA PHE A 32 -7.06 40.75 10.84
C PHE A 32 -8.35 40.97 10.05
N ASN A 33 -8.22 41.19 8.74
CA ASN A 33 -9.39 41.31 7.88
C ASN A 33 -10.23 40.01 7.89
N LYS A 34 -11.54 40.19 7.70
CA LYS A 34 -12.51 39.10 7.76
C LYS A 34 -12.19 37.97 6.78
N GLU A 35 -11.82 38.30 5.56
CA GLU A 35 -11.52 37.31 4.50
C GLU A 35 -10.40 36.35 4.90
N LYS A 36 -9.32 36.87 5.50
CA LYS A 36 -8.18 36.08 5.96
C LYS A 36 -8.57 35.13 7.09
N VAL A 37 -9.37 35.62 8.05
CA VAL A 37 -9.84 34.79 9.16
C VAL A 37 -10.79 33.69 8.68
N GLU A 38 -11.67 33.98 7.72
CA GLU A 38 -12.53 32.95 7.13
C GLU A 38 -11.74 31.87 6.39
N LYS A 39 -10.67 32.24 5.67
CA LYS A 39 -9.76 31.26 5.06
C LYS A 39 -9.12 30.34 6.11
N TRP A 40 -8.73 30.87 7.26
CA TRP A 40 -8.18 30.07 8.36
C TRP A 40 -9.23 29.15 9.00
N ARG A 41 -10.45 29.64 9.23
CA ARG A 41 -11.57 28.82 9.73
C ARG A 41 -11.83 27.65 8.80
N LYS A 42 -11.89 27.91 7.49
CA LYS A 42 -12.07 26.86 6.48
C LYS A 42 -10.93 25.84 6.50
N ALA A 43 -9.67 26.30 6.46
CA ALA A 43 -8.53 25.39 6.47
C ALA A 43 -8.49 24.51 7.73
N LEU A 44 -8.82 25.06 8.90
CA LEU A 44 -8.84 24.30 10.15
C LEU A 44 -9.96 23.25 10.16
N ARG A 45 -11.13 23.58 9.61
CA ARG A 45 -12.24 22.64 9.41
C ARG A 45 -11.85 21.52 8.45
N ASP A 46 -11.30 21.88 7.28
CA ASP A 46 -10.85 20.91 6.27
C ASP A 46 -9.84 19.92 6.87
N VAL A 47 -8.88 20.40 7.67
CA VAL A 47 -7.91 19.53 8.37
C VAL A 47 -8.58 18.63 9.41
N ALA A 48 -9.54 19.12 10.18
CA ALA A 48 -10.27 18.31 11.16
C ALA A 48 -11.21 17.28 10.50
N ASP A 49 -11.66 17.54 9.27
CA ASP A 49 -12.49 16.63 8.47
C ASP A 49 -11.69 15.49 7.83
N LEU A 50 -10.36 15.64 7.66
CA LEU A 50 -9.51 14.55 7.16
C LEU A 50 -9.53 13.30 8.05
N GLY A 51 -9.86 13.47 9.34
CA GLY A 51 -9.74 12.41 10.33
C GLY A 51 -8.28 12.14 10.68
N GLY A 52 -8.01 11.94 11.96
CA GLY A 52 -6.64 11.86 12.49
C GLY A 52 -6.54 10.90 13.66
N MET A 53 -5.35 10.82 14.24
CA MET A 53 -5.14 10.06 15.47
C MET A 53 -5.41 10.98 16.67
N VAL A 54 -6.12 10.46 17.66
CA VAL A 54 -6.49 11.19 18.88
C VAL A 54 -5.83 10.51 20.07
N LEU A 55 -5.17 11.29 20.93
CA LEU A 55 -4.55 10.78 22.16
C LEU A 55 -5.63 10.21 23.10
N GLY A 56 -6.63 11.02 23.47
CA GLY A 56 -7.64 10.64 24.45
C GLY A 56 -7.01 10.26 25.79
N ASP A 57 -7.54 9.23 26.45
CA ASP A 57 -7.05 8.73 27.74
C ASP A 57 -5.85 7.76 27.63
N ARG A 58 -5.19 7.73 26.46
CA ARG A 58 -4.09 6.78 26.20
C ARG A 58 -2.77 7.28 26.77
N TYR A 59 -1.87 6.35 27.09
CA TYR A 59 -0.48 6.69 27.40
C TYR A 59 0.22 7.31 26.19
N GLU A 60 0.85 8.46 26.39
CA GLU A 60 1.58 9.19 25.34
C GLU A 60 2.65 8.33 24.67
N SER A 61 3.37 7.51 25.45
CA SER A 61 4.40 6.61 24.93
C SER A 61 3.83 5.61 23.91
N GLN A 62 2.66 5.06 24.19
CA GLN A 62 1.97 4.15 23.27
C GLN A 62 1.41 4.90 22.06
N PHE A 63 0.88 6.11 22.27
CA PHE A 63 0.40 6.94 21.16
C PHE A 63 1.52 7.32 20.19
N ILE A 64 2.70 7.68 20.72
CA ILE A 64 3.90 7.96 19.91
C ILE A 64 4.33 6.72 19.14
N GLN A 65 4.34 5.54 19.76
CA GLN A 65 4.66 4.28 19.07
C GLN A 65 3.71 4.02 17.89
N ASP A 66 2.40 4.19 18.09
CA ASP A 66 1.43 4.05 17.00
C ASP A 66 1.66 5.08 15.88
N ILE A 67 1.99 6.34 16.22
CA ILE A 67 2.31 7.37 15.22
C ILE A 67 3.52 6.94 14.39
N VAL A 68 4.59 6.51 15.05
CA VAL A 68 5.81 6.02 14.39
C VAL A 68 5.50 4.82 13.51
N GLU A 69 4.67 3.87 13.98
CA GLU A 69 4.26 2.72 13.19
C GLU A 69 3.41 3.12 11.97
N VAL A 70 2.45 4.01 12.13
CA VAL A 70 1.58 4.47 11.02
C VAL A 70 2.39 5.23 9.97
N ILE A 71 3.25 6.16 10.40
CA ILE A 71 4.12 6.93 9.50
C ILE A 71 5.15 6.02 8.86
N GLY A 72 5.81 5.16 9.64
CA GLY A 72 6.80 4.19 9.17
C GLY A 72 6.20 3.28 8.10
N ASN A 73 5.05 2.66 8.38
CA ASN A 73 4.34 1.87 7.39
C ASN A 73 4.03 2.68 6.12
N LYS A 74 3.51 3.91 6.24
CA LYS A 74 3.19 4.74 5.07
C LYS A 74 4.44 5.09 4.24
N LEU A 75 5.55 5.42 4.89
CA LEU A 75 6.82 5.75 4.22
C LEU A 75 7.48 4.51 3.61
N ASP A 76 7.55 3.41 4.35
CA ASP A 76 8.10 2.13 3.88
C ASP A 76 7.29 1.55 2.72
N HIS A 77 5.96 1.65 2.77
CA HIS A 77 5.11 1.25 1.66
C HIS A 77 5.38 2.11 0.42
N THR A 78 5.57 3.43 0.58
CA THR A 78 5.70 4.34 -0.57
C THR A 78 7.07 4.29 -1.25
N TRP A 79 8.15 4.15 -0.47
CA TRP A 79 9.52 4.28 -0.99
C TRP A 79 10.22 2.93 -1.19
N ASN A 80 10.13 2.01 -0.23
CA ASN A 80 10.91 0.76 -0.26
C ASN A 80 10.31 -0.33 -1.16
N ARG A 81 9.04 -0.20 -1.57
CA ARG A 81 8.39 -1.14 -2.52
C ARG A 81 8.45 -0.69 -3.98
N ARG A 82 8.87 0.54 -4.26
CA ARG A 82 8.97 1.00 -5.65
C ARG A 82 10.11 0.28 -6.35
N LEU A 83 9.76 -0.40 -7.42
CA LEU A 83 10.72 -1.10 -8.26
C LEU A 83 11.46 -0.07 -9.11
N ARG A 84 12.77 -0.25 -9.26
CA ARG A 84 13.55 0.61 -10.16
C ARG A 84 13.11 0.37 -11.60
N VAL A 85 12.67 1.43 -12.24
CA VAL A 85 12.36 1.51 -13.68
C VAL A 85 13.28 2.57 -14.27
N ASP A 86 13.84 2.30 -15.45
CA ASP A 86 14.70 3.24 -16.16
C ASP A 86 13.91 4.53 -16.50
N PRO A 87 14.45 5.73 -16.25
CA PRO A 87 13.74 6.99 -16.52
C PRO A 87 13.59 7.30 -18.01
N TYR A 88 14.34 6.65 -18.90
CA TYR A 88 14.37 6.96 -20.34
C TYR A 88 13.38 6.14 -21.17
N VAL A 89 12.42 5.46 -20.54
CA VAL A 89 11.45 4.61 -21.26
C VAL A 89 10.28 5.45 -21.80
N VAL A 90 10.24 5.63 -23.12
CA VAL A 90 9.24 6.45 -23.80
C VAL A 90 7.95 5.66 -24.07
N GLY A 91 6.79 6.31 -23.92
CA GLY A 91 5.48 5.74 -24.28
C GLY A 91 4.94 4.69 -23.31
N MET A 92 5.50 4.62 -22.10
CA MET A 92 5.06 3.66 -21.07
C MET A 92 3.61 3.87 -20.66
N ASP A 93 3.17 5.13 -20.54
CA ASP A 93 1.79 5.45 -20.15
C ASP A 93 0.76 4.79 -21.08
N TYR A 94 1.04 4.76 -22.39
CA TYR A 94 0.20 4.07 -23.36
C TYR A 94 0.25 2.55 -23.18
N ARG A 95 1.45 1.98 -22.97
CA ARG A 95 1.67 0.52 -22.83
C ARG A 95 1.05 -0.06 -21.56
N VAL A 96 1.02 0.70 -20.46
CA VAL A 96 0.43 0.26 -19.19
C VAL A 96 -1.07 0.59 -19.09
N LYS A 97 -1.60 1.48 -19.92
CA LYS A 97 -3.00 1.93 -19.84
C LYS A 97 -4.00 0.77 -19.81
N GLY A 98 -3.89 -0.17 -20.74
CA GLY A 98 -4.78 -1.34 -20.79
C GLY A 98 -4.64 -2.24 -19.56
N LEU A 99 -3.41 -2.41 -19.06
CA LEU A 99 -3.14 -3.19 -17.86
C LEU A 99 -3.71 -2.50 -16.61
N ASN A 100 -3.60 -1.17 -16.51
CA ASN A 100 -4.19 -0.40 -15.41
C ASN A 100 -5.72 -0.49 -15.41
N MET A 101 -6.36 -0.35 -16.57
CA MET A 101 -7.81 -0.52 -16.68
C MET A 101 -8.26 -1.92 -16.23
N TRP A 102 -7.49 -2.96 -16.59
CA TRP A 102 -7.75 -4.32 -16.12
C TRP A 102 -7.54 -4.49 -14.60
N LEU A 103 -6.55 -3.81 -14.01
CA LEU A 103 -6.34 -3.84 -12.56
C LEU A 103 -7.50 -3.18 -11.78
N GLU A 104 -8.21 -2.25 -12.42
CA GLU A 104 -9.34 -1.50 -11.84
C GLU A 104 -10.71 -2.17 -12.02
N ASP A 105 -10.85 -3.16 -12.92
CA ASP A 105 -12.16 -3.71 -13.33
C ASP A 105 -12.91 -4.52 -12.25
N GLY A 106 -12.30 -4.72 -11.07
CA GLY A 106 -12.90 -5.41 -9.93
C GLY A 106 -12.97 -6.93 -10.04
N SER A 107 -12.53 -7.54 -11.15
CA SER A 107 -12.47 -8.99 -11.31
C SER A 107 -11.35 -9.62 -10.48
N SER A 108 -11.49 -10.89 -10.12
CA SER A 108 -10.41 -11.70 -9.55
C SER A 108 -9.84 -12.64 -10.61
N ASP A 109 -9.05 -12.09 -11.52
CA ASP A 109 -8.46 -12.85 -12.63
C ASP A 109 -6.94 -12.73 -12.66
N VAL A 110 -6.29 -13.67 -13.34
CA VAL A 110 -4.86 -13.61 -13.64
C VAL A 110 -4.67 -13.00 -15.03
N GLY A 111 -4.00 -11.84 -15.07
CA GLY A 111 -3.64 -11.14 -16.29
C GLY A 111 -2.21 -11.45 -16.70
N VAL A 112 -1.96 -11.55 -18.01
CA VAL A 112 -0.61 -11.69 -18.54
C VAL A 112 -0.23 -10.39 -19.23
N ALA A 113 0.94 -9.84 -18.88
CA ALA A 113 1.46 -8.67 -19.57
C ALA A 113 1.62 -8.95 -21.08
N PRO A 114 1.23 -8.03 -21.97
CA PRO A 114 1.27 -8.24 -23.42
C PRO A 114 2.62 -8.77 -23.95
N GLY A 115 2.59 -9.55 -25.03
CA GLY A 115 3.79 -10.05 -25.74
C GLY A 115 4.75 -8.94 -26.21
N GLY A 116 6.07 -9.19 -26.20
CA GLY A 116 7.07 -8.27 -26.78
C GLY A 116 8.30 -7.98 -25.90
N ILE A 117 9.16 -7.06 -26.35
CA ILE A 117 10.34 -6.55 -25.62
C ILE A 117 9.87 -5.59 -24.50
N GLY A 118 10.40 -5.77 -23.29
CA GLY A 118 10.15 -4.85 -22.16
C GLY A 118 9.00 -5.26 -21.22
N LYS A 119 8.58 -6.52 -21.21
CA LYS A 119 7.52 -7.05 -20.31
C LYS A 119 7.78 -6.74 -18.84
N THR A 120 8.99 -7.04 -18.37
CA THR A 120 9.43 -6.75 -17.00
C THR A 120 9.29 -5.28 -16.68
N THR A 121 9.67 -4.39 -17.62
CA THR A 121 9.54 -2.94 -17.45
C THR A 121 8.06 -2.52 -17.37
N ILE A 122 7.19 -3.08 -18.22
CA ILE A 122 5.74 -2.82 -18.21
C ILE A 122 5.12 -3.29 -16.89
N ALA A 123 5.44 -4.51 -16.44
CA ALA A 123 4.97 -5.07 -15.19
C ALA A 123 5.44 -4.23 -13.98
N LYS A 124 6.71 -3.82 -13.96
CA LYS A 124 7.26 -2.94 -12.90
C LYS A 124 6.56 -1.58 -12.88
N THR A 125 6.33 -0.96 -14.03
CA THR A 125 5.65 0.34 -14.11
C THR A 125 4.20 0.23 -13.66
N ALA A 126 3.45 -0.75 -14.15
CA ALA A 126 2.06 -0.96 -13.73
C ALA A 126 1.98 -1.31 -12.24
N TYR A 127 2.87 -2.17 -11.73
CA TYR A 127 2.97 -2.44 -10.30
C TYR A 127 3.21 -1.16 -9.51
N ASN A 128 4.21 -0.36 -9.87
CA ASN A 128 4.55 0.90 -9.19
C ASN A 128 3.40 1.92 -9.18
N GLN A 129 2.56 1.93 -10.20
CA GLN A 129 1.39 2.81 -10.30
C GLN A 129 0.22 2.33 -9.43
N ASN A 130 0.09 1.02 -9.19
CA ASN A 130 -1.12 0.44 -8.61
C ASN A 130 -0.92 -0.21 -7.23
N PHE A 131 0.29 -0.54 -6.79
CA PHE A 131 0.50 -1.36 -5.59
C PHE A 131 -0.12 -0.80 -4.28
N ASN A 132 -0.38 0.52 -4.24
CA ASN A 132 -1.01 1.22 -3.11
C ASN A 132 -2.54 1.17 -3.13
N THR A 133 -3.18 0.77 -4.24
CA THR A 133 -4.65 0.63 -4.33
C THR A 133 -5.14 -0.72 -3.80
N PHE A 134 -4.20 -1.62 -3.47
CA PHE A 134 -4.44 -2.94 -2.89
C PHE A 134 -4.05 -2.94 -1.41
N GLN A 135 -4.66 -3.84 -0.62
CA GLN A 135 -4.37 -3.94 0.82
C GLN A 135 -3.00 -4.55 1.10
N SER A 136 -2.49 -5.36 0.17
CA SER A 136 -1.12 -5.84 0.17
C SER A 136 -0.65 -6.11 -1.25
N SER A 137 0.67 -6.14 -1.45
CA SER A 137 1.26 -6.22 -2.78
C SER A 137 2.65 -6.85 -2.72
N SER A 138 3.01 -7.60 -3.74
CA SER A 138 4.35 -8.21 -3.90
C SER A 138 4.72 -8.29 -5.38
N PHE A 139 6.01 -8.12 -5.65
CA PHE A 139 6.60 -8.33 -6.97
C PHE A 139 7.74 -9.33 -6.84
N LEU A 140 7.61 -10.48 -7.51
CA LEU A 140 8.64 -11.50 -7.56
C LEU A 140 9.35 -11.44 -8.91
N ALA A 141 10.61 -10.99 -8.87
CA ALA A 141 11.47 -10.89 -10.05
C ALA A 141 12.17 -12.24 -10.37
N ASP A 142 12.51 -12.44 -11.64
CA ASP A 142 13.43 -13.48 -12.10
C ASP A 142 13.08 -14.89 -11.58
N ILE A 143 11.80 -15.27 -11.63
CA ILE A 143 11.29 -16.53 -11.04
C ILE A 143 11.98 -17.75 -11.68
N ARG A 144 12.16 -17.73 -13.00
CA ARG A 144 12.86 -18.80 -13.74
C ARG A 144 14.27 -19.02 -13.24
N ALA A 145 15.05 -17.95 -13.06
CA ALA A 145 16.42 -18.04 -12.57
C ALA A 145 16.44 -18.45 -11.09
N THR A 146 15.63 -17.80 -10.25
CA THR A 146 15.57 -18.04 -8.81
C THR A 146 15.14 -19.47 -8.48
N SER A 147 14.16 -20.03 -9.20
CA SER A 147 13.65 -21.39 -8.97
C SER A 147 14.71 -22.49 -9.15
N LYS A 148 15.76 -22.23 -9.95
CA LYS A 148 16.86 -23.18 -10.19
C LYS A 148 17.90 -23.20 -9.07
N LEU A 149 17.87 -22.24 -8.16
CA LEU A 149 18.77 -22.18 -7.01
C LEU A 149 18.35 -23.20 -5.93
N HIS A 150 19.29 -23.60 -5.07
CA HIS A 150 18.98 -24.45 -3.93
C HIS A 150 17.95 -23.77 -3.02
N ASN A 151 16.82 -24.46 -2.75
CA ASN A 151 15.66 -23.92 -2.05
C ASN A 151 15.05 -22.65 -2.67
N GLY A 152 15.24 -22.45 -3.98
CA GLY A 152 14.80 -21.25 -4.70
C GLY A 152 13.29 -20.97 -4.62
N LEU A 153 12.47 -22.00 -4.78
CA LEU A 153 11.01 -21.88 -4.66
C LEU A 153 10.57 -21.52 -3.23
N VAL A 154 11.18 -22.13 -2.20
CA VAL A 154 10.92 -21.78 -0.80
C VAL A 154 11.36 -20.33 -0.51
N HIS A 155 12.46 -19.89 -1.13
CA HIS A 155 12.91 -18.50 -1.04
C HIS A 155 11.88 -17.53 -1.65
N LEU A 156 11.34 -17.83 -2.83
CA LEU A 156 10.26 -17.04 -3.45
C LEU A 156 9.01 -16.96 -2.57
N GLN A 157 8.58 -18.07 -1.96
CA GLN A 157 7.46 -18.09 -1.02
C GLN A 157 7.71 -17.23 0.23
N ARG A 158 8.95 -17.25 0.77
CA ARG A 158 9.33 -16.40 1.91
C ARG A 158 9.28 -14.92 1.53
N ASN A 159 9.78 -14.55 0.35
CA ASN A 159 9.74 -13.17 -0.15
C ASN A 159 8.30 -12.69 -0.30
N LEU A 160 7.44 -13.49 -0.96
CA LEU A 160 6.02 -13.19 -1.10
C LEU A 160 5.34 -12.97 0.26
N LEU A 161 5.57 -13.85 1.22
CA LEU A 161 4.98 -13.73 2.55
C LEU A 161 5.50 -12.54 3.34
N SER A 162 6.78 -12.20 3.19
CA SER A 162 7.39 -11.01 3.78
C SER A 162 6.68 -9.76 3.26
N ASP A 163 6.50 -9.65 1.94
CA ASP A 163 5.82 -8.54 1.30
C ASP A 163 4.35 -8.45 1.74
N LEU A 164 3.62 -9.57 1.68
CA LEU A 164 2.20 -9.61 2.02
C LEU A 164 1.89 -9.29 3.49
N ARG A 165 2.84 -9.56 4.39
CA ARG A 165 2.72 -9.34 5.84
C ARG A 165 3.58 -8.20 6.38
N LYS A 166 4.04 -7.30 5.51
CA LYS A 166 4.78 -6.07 5.87
C LYS A 166 6.08 -6.34 6.65
N GLY A 167 6.94 -7.23 6.15
CA GLY A 167 8.29 -7.45 6.70
C GLY A 167 8.36 -8.33 7.95
N LYS A 168 7.24 -8.90 8.41
CA LYS A 168 7.27 -9.93 9.47
C LYS A 168 7.83 -11.24 8.90
N ALA A 169 9.15 -11.42 9.01
CA ALA A 169 9.85 -12.61 8.56
C ALA A 169 9.24 -13.87 9.20
N LYS A 170 8.62 -14.73 8.37
CA LYS A 170 8.20 -16.06 8.81
C LYS A 170 9.27 -17.07 8.44
N LYS A 171 9.64 -17.90 9.41
CA LYS A 171 10.37 -19.12 9.12
C LYS A 171 9.43 -20.05 8.36
N ILE A 172 9.86 -20.47 7.18
CA ILE A 172 9.21 -21.48 6.34
C ILE A 172 10.30 -22.48 6.02
N TYR A 173 10.06 -23.76 6.22
CA TYR A 173 11.06 -24.81 6.07
C TYR A 173 10.78 -25.75 4.91
N SER A 174 9.55 -25.72 4.35
CA SER A 174 9.15 -26.53 3.19
C SER A 174 8.19 -25.77 2.27
N LEU A 175 8.02 -26.29 1.04
CA LEU A 175 7.10 -25.73 0.06
C LEU A 175 5.64 -25.78 0.53
N ASP A 176 5.23 -26.89 1.13
CA ASP A 176 3.85 -27.09 1.60
C ASP A 176 3.48 -26.15 2.74
N GLU A 177 4.43 -25.92 3.66
CA GLU A 177 4.27 -24.94 4.73
C GLU A 177 4.13 -23.52 4.15
N GLY A 178 4.91 -23.20 3.11
CA GLY A 178 4.83 -21.93 2.41
C GLY A 178 3.48 -21.71 1.74
N ILE A 179 2.99 -22.71 0.99
CA ILE A 179 1.68 -22.67 0.32
C ILE A 179 0.57 -22.40 1.33
N THR A 180 0.50 -23.17 2.41
CA THR A 180 -0.53 -23.01 3.45
C THR A 180 -0.51 -21.60 4.05
N LYS A 181 0.69 -21.05 4.29
CA LYS A 181 0.84 -19.70 4.86
C LYS A 181 0.48 -18.60 3.87
N ILE A 182 0.71 -18.81 2.56
CA ILE A 182 0.35 -17.90 1.48
C ILE A 182 -1.16 -17.87 1.32
N GLU A 183 -1.83 -19.02 1.25
CA GLU A 183 -3.29 -19.12 1.20
C GLU A 183 -3.93 -18.28 2.32
N GLN A 184 -3.49 -18.48 3.57
CA GLN A 184 -3.97 -17.72 4.72
C GLN A 184 -3.71 -16.20 4.61
N ALA A 185 -2.67 -15.79 3.87
CA ALA A 185 -2.31 -14.38 3.71
C ALA A 185 -3.17 -13.66 2.67
N ILE A 186 -3.62 -14.37 1.62
CA ILE A 186 -4.34 -13.80 0.47
C ILE A 186 -5.86 -13.96 0.56
N ARG A 187 -6.36 -14.95 1.31
CA ARG A 187 -7.80 -15.29 1.38
C ARG A 187 -8.72 -14.17 1.87
N CYS A 188 -8.24 -13.30 2.75
CA CYS A 188 -9.05 -12.26 3.38
C CYS A 188 -8.61 -10.84 3.02
N LYS A 189 -7.77 -10.68 1.98
CA LYS A 189 -7.21 -9.38 1.60
C LYS A 189 -7.19 -9.23 0.10
N ARG A 190 -7.58 -8.05 -0.38
CA ARG A 190 -7.38 -7.66 -1.78
C ARG A 190 -5.89 -7.45 -2.03
N VAL A 191 -5.27 -8.36 -2.78
CA VAL A 191 -3.81 -8.36 -3.03
C VAL A 191 -3.46 -8.12 -4.50
N LEU A 192 -2.29 -7.52 -4.76
CA LEU A 192 -1.66 -7.44 -6.07
C LEU A 192 -0.36 -8.25 -6.09
N ILE A 193 -0.31 -9.32 -6.89
CA ILE A 193 0.88 -10.19 -6.97
C ILE A 193 1.39 -10.21 -8.41
N ALA A 194 2.53 -9.56 -8.63
CA ALA A 194 3.20 -9.55 -9.93
C ALA A 194 4.31 -10.61 -9.97
N LEU A 195 4.19 -11.54 -10.92
CA LEU A 195 5.14 -12.63 -11.14
C LEU A 195 5.90 -12.39 -12.45
N ASP A 196 7.22 -12.17 -12.37
CA ASP A 196 8.07 -11.90 -13.53
C ASP A 196 8.91 -13.12 -13.91
N ASP A 197 9.03 -13.36 -15.21
CA ASP A 197 9.78 -14.48 -15.81
C ASP A 197 9.35 -15.87 -15.28
N VAL A 198 8.04 -16.15 -15.29
CA VAL A 198 7.50 -17.50 -15.03
C VAL A 198 7.63 -18.35 -16.29
N ASP A 199 8.33 -19.48 -16.19
CA ASP A 199 8.68 -20.37 -17.32
C ASP A 199 7.77 -21.60 -17.40
N ASN A 200 7.22 -22.04 -16.27
CA ASN A 200 6.39 -23.25 -16.21
C ASN A 200 5.34 -23.23 -15.09
N LEU A 201 4.40 -24.18 -15.17
CA LEU A 201 3.28 -24.29 -14.24
C LEU A 201 3.71 -24.71 -12.83
N GLU A 202 4.81 -25.46 -12.70
CA GLU A 202 5.35 -25.88 -11.39
C GLU A 202 5.77 -24.66 -10.57
N GLN A 203 6.48 -23.70 -11.18
CA GLN A 203 6.85 -22.44 -10.54
C GLN A 203 5.62 -21.66 -10.09
N PHE A 204 4.60 -21.55 -10.95
CA PHE A 204 3.36 -20.85 -10.62
C PHE A 204 2.63 -21.51 -9.43
N ASN A 205 2.44 -22.83 -9.50
CA ASN A 205 1.75 -23.61 -8.46
C ASN A 205 2.52 -23.62 -7.14
N ALA A 206 3.85 -23.62 -7.17
CA ALA A 206 4.66 -23.53 -5.97
C ALA A 206 4.50 -22.17 -5.25
N ILE A 207 4.14 -21.09 -5.97
CA ILE A 207 4.00 -19.75 -5.40
C ILE A 207 2.54 -19.48 -4.99
N LEU A 208 1.57 -19.67 -5.90
CA LEU A 208 0.18 -19.27 -5.67
C LEU A 208 -0.79 -20.45 -5.53
N GLY A 209 -0.33 -21.69 -5.76
CA GLY A 209 -1.17 -22.88 -5.71
C GLY A 209 -2.43 -22.74 -6.56
N MET A 210 -3.60 -22.65 -5.91
CA MET A 210 -4.90 -22.55 -6.59
C MET A 210 -5.45 -21.12 -6.61
N ARG A 211 -6.00 -20.71 -7.76
CA ARG A 211 -6.58 -19.38 -7.96
C ARG A 211 -7.77 -19.07 -7.04
N GLU A 212 -8.49 -20.10 -6.59
CA GLU A 212 -9.68 -20.01 -5.74
C GLU A 212 -9.40 -19.40 -4.35
N TRP A 213 -8.12 -19.30 -3.97
CA TRP A 213 -7.72 -18.68 -2.71
C TRP A 213 -7.76 -17.16 -2.73
N LEU A 214 -7.82 -16.53 -3.91
CA LEU A 214 -7.75 -15.08 -4.02
C LEU A 214 -9.07 -14.44 -3.60
N HIS A 215 -8.98 -13.50 -2.65
CA HIS A 215 -10.10 -12.65 -2.28
C HIS A 215 -10.64 -11.88 -3.50
N PRO A 216 -11.96 -11.67 -3.63
CA PRO A 216 -12.55 -10.81 -4.66
C PRO A 216 -11.82 -9.48 -4.88
N GLY A 217 -11.55 -9.14 -6.13
CA GLY A 217 -10.82 -7.95 -6.56
C GLY A 217 -9.29 -8.02 -6.45
N SER A 218 -8.73 -9.18 -6.11
CA SER A 218 -7.26 -9.42 -6.13
C SER A 218 -6.77 -9.68 -7.56
N LYS A 219 -5.51 -9.34 -7.83
CA LYS A 219 -4.90 -9.38 -9.17
C LYS A 219 -3.51 -9.99 -9.16
#